data_AF-A0A496QHM9-F1
#
_entry.id   AF-A0A496QHM9-F1
#
_cell.length_a   1.000
_cell.length_b   1.000
_cell.length_c   1.000
_cell.angle_alpha   90.00
_cell.angle_beta   90.00
_cell.angle_gamma   90.00
#
_symmetry.space_group_name_H-M   'P 1'
#
loop_
_entity.id
_entity.type
_entity.pdbx_description
1 polymer ?
#
loop_
_entity_poly.entity_id
_entity_poly.type
_entity_poly.pdbx_seq_one_letter_code
_entity_poly.pdbx_strand_id
1 'polypeptide(L)'
;MGYSQSQQELLRKLPKVDELIQTLSDKAPRRVRVIACRDVLDSLRSYILFSQEPDPESVKYETIKKQIEMRLTSLLRPSLRPVVNATGVVIHTNLGRSLLPK
;
A
#
# COMPACT_ATOMS: atom_id res chain seq x y z
N MET A 1 -4.69 -16.73 16.22
CA MET A 1 -5.64 -16.07 15.30
C MET A 1 -5.46 -16.71 13.94
N GLY A 2 -6.39 -17.57 13.51
CA GLY A 2 -6.35 -18.16 12.17
C GLY A 2 -6.98 -17.19 11.19
N TYR A 3 -6.29 -16.88 10.10
CA TYR A 3 -6.85 -16.08 9.01
C TYR A 3 -7.84 -16.93 8.20
N SER A 4 -8.93 -16.33 7.73
CA SER A 4 -9.87 -16.98 6.81
C SER A 4 -9.18 -17.34 5.49
N GLN A 5 -9.63 -18.41 4.83
CA GLN A 5 -9.11 -18.82 3.52
C GLN A 5 -9.17 -17.66 2.50
N SER A 6 -10.25 -16.87 2.53
CA SER A 6 -10.41 -15.70 1.67
C SER A 6 -9.34 -14.63 1.91
N GLN A 7 -8.94 -14.39 3.17
CA GLN A 7 -7.88 -13.44 3.50
C GLN A 7 -6.52 -13.91 2.97
N GLN A 8 -6.22 -15.22 3.10
CA GLN A 8 -4.98 -15.78 2.59
C GLN A 8 -4.89 -15.71 1.06
N GLU A 9 -6.00 -15.95 0.36
CA GLU A 9 -6.04 -15.81 -1.11
C GLU A 9 -5.81 -14.37 -1.56
N LEU A 10 -6.41 -13.38 -0.90
CA LEU A 10 -6.20 -11.97 -1.24
C LEU A 10 -4.77 -11.51 -0.96
N LEU A 11 -4.16 -11.95 0.15
CA LEU A 11 -2.76 -11.65 0.47
C LEU A 11 -1.79 -12.19 -0.60
N ARG A 12 -2.11 -13.35 -1.18
CA ARG A 12 -1.32 -13.94 -2.29
C ARG A 12 -1.48 -13.19 -3.61
N LYS A 13 -2.59 -12.47 -3.81
CA LYS A 13 -2.84 -11.65 -5.00
C LYS A 13 -2.11 -10.31 -4.98
N LEU A 14 -1.55 -9.90 -3.83
CA LEU A 14 -0.80 -8.65 -3.74
C LEU A 14 0.48 -8.74 -4.60
N PRO A 15 0.69 -7.80 -5.53
CA PRO A 15 1.87 -7.79 -6.40
C PRO A 15 3.14 -7.46 -5.61
N LYS A 16 4.29 -7.82 -6.19
CA LYS A 16 5.58 -7.49 -5.57
C LYS A 16 5.91 -6.01 -5.74
N VAL A 17 6.66 -5.46 -4.78
CA VAL A 17 7.12 -4.07 -4.81
C VAL A 17 7.93 -3.78 -6.08
N ASP A 18 8.86 -4.66 -6.46
CA ASP A 18 9.69 -4.47 -7.67
C ASP A 18 8.89 -4.52 -8.98
N GLU A 19 7.80 -5.28 -9.04
CA GLU A 19 6.91 -5.30 -10.20
C GLU A 19 6.17 -3.96 -10.33
N LEU A 20 5.66 -3.43 -9.22
CA LEU A 20 4.99 -2.12 -9.19
C LEU A 20 5.95 -0.97 -9.53
N ILE A 21 7.19 -1.01 -9.05
CA ILE A 21 8.16 0.06 -9.31
C ILE A 21 8.47 0.19 -10.81
N GLN A 22 8.49 -0.92 -11.54
CA GLN A 22 8.77 -0.94 -12.98
C GLN A 22 7.63 -0.35 -13.83
N THR A 23 6.40 -0.35 -13.31
CA THR A 23 5.22 0.14 -14.03
C THR A 23 4.80 1.55 -13.64
N LEU A 24 5.40 2.09 -12.58
CA LEU A 24 5.24 3.47 -12.15
C LEU A 24 6.12 4.40 -12.97
N SER A 25 5.64 5.62 -13.17
CA SER A 25 6.38 6.65 -13.89
C SER A 25 7.70 7.01 -13.18
N ASP A 26 8.77 7.21 -13.96
CA ASP A 26 10.09 7.61 -13.45
C ASP A 26 10.20 9.06 -12.96
N LYS A 27 9.08 9.78 -12.88
CA LYS A 27 8.99 11.18 -12.42
C LYS A 27 9.46 11.39 -10.97
N ALA A 28 9.52 10.33 -10.16
CA ALA A 28 9.96 10.38 -8.77
C ALA A 28 11.23 9.55 -8.56
N PRO A 29 12.13 9.92 -7.64
CA PRO A 29 13.28 9.09 -7.29
C PRO A 29 12.86 7.68 -6.88
N ARG A 30 13.63 6.65 -7.28
CA ARG A 30 13.34 5.24 -6.97
C ARG A 30 13.03 5.02 -5.49
N ARG A 31 13.78 5.69 -4.59
CA ARG A 31 13.56 5.62 -3.14
C ARG A 31 12.14 6.03 -2.73
N VAL A 32 11.61 7.11 -3.32
CA VAL A 32 10.26 7.61 -3.03
C VAL A 32 9.21 6.65 -3.58
N ARG A 33 9.43 6.09 -4.78
CA ARG A 33 8.54 5.06 -5.36
C ARG A 33 8.48 3.81 -4.48
N VAL A 34 9.63 3.33 -4.00
CA VAL A 34 9.70 2.18 -3.07
C VAL A 34 8.90 2.45 -1.79
N ILE A 35 9.06 3.64 -1.21
CA ILE A 35 8.32 4.03 0.00
C ILE A 35 6.81 4.04 -0.27
N ALA A 36 6.37 4.68 -1.36
CA ALA A 36 4.95 4.72 -1.73
C ALA A 36 4.36 3.32 -1.95
N CYS A 37 5.07 2.43 -2.67
CA CYS A 37 4.64 1.05 -2.87
C CYS A 37 4.51 0.29 -1.55
N ARG A 38 5.52 0.39 -0.67
CA ARG A 38 5.52 -0.29 0.63
C ARG A 38 4.39 0.21 1.51
N ASP A 39 4.22 1.52 1.64
CA ASP A 39 3.15 2.14 2.41
C ASP A 39 1.77 1.61 1.99
N VAL A 40 1.50 1.58 0.67
CA VAL A 40 0.21 1.12 0.14
C VAL A 40 0.02 -0.38 0.36
N LEU A 41 1.02 -1.21 0.06
CA LEU A 41 0.92 -2.66 0.24
C LEU A 41 0.78 -3.06 1.71
N ASP A 42 1.51 -2.43 2.62
CA ASP A 42 1.41 -2.72 4.05
C ASP A 42 0.06 -2.27 4.61
N SER A 43 -0.49 -1.18 4.05
CA SER A 43 -1.85 -0.75 4.37
C SER A 43 -2.90 -1.77 3.92
N LEU A 44 -2.78 -2.27 2.70
CA LEU A 44 -3.65 -3.32 2.16
C LEU A 44 -3.52 -4.64 2.91
N ARG A 45 -2.30 -5.05 3.28
CA ARG A 45 -2.08 -6.22 4.13
C ARG A 45 -2.81 -6.08 5.45
N SER A 46 -2.63 -4.94 6.12
CA SER A 46 -3.32 -4.67 7.39
C SER A 46 -4.84 -4.71 7.20
N TYR A 47 -5.36 -4.05 6.16
CA TYR A 47 -6.78 -4.08 5.82
C TYR A 47 -7.32 -5.51 5.64
N ILE A 48 -6.63 -6.35 4.87
CA ILE A 48 -7.05 -7.73 4.63
C ILE A 48 -7.02 -8.55 5.92
N LEU A 49 -6.03 -8.34 6.79
CA LEU A 49 -5.88 -9.06 8.05
C LEU A 49 -6.91 -8.65 9.11
N PHE A 50 -7.28 -7.36 9.15
CA PHE A 50 -8.23 -6.82 10.13
C PHE A 50 -9.68 -6.82 9.65
N SER A 51 -9.94 -6.92 8.35
CA SER A 51 -11.28 -7.02 7.78
C SER A 51 -11.77 -8.47 7.79
N GLN A 52 -12.99 -8.72 8.27
CA GLN A 52 -13.61 -10.05 8.22
C GLN A 52 -13.97 -10.45 6.78
N GLU A 53 -14.41 -9.48 5.98
CA GLU A 53 -14.74 -9.64 4.56
C GLU A 53 -14.00 -8.57 3.74
N PRO A 54 -12.72 -8.79 3.42
CA PRO A 54 -11.95 -7.88 2.58
C PRO A 54 -12.45 -7.87 1.13
N ASP A 55 -12.61 -6.68 0.56
CA ASP A 55 -13.05 -6.51 -0.82
C ASP A 55 -11.97 -6.97 -1.84
N PRO A 56 -12.26 -7.95 -2.72
CA PRO A 56 -11.34 -8.38 -3.77
C PRO A 56 -10.94 -7.27 -4.76
N GLU A 57 -11.76 -6.23 -4.92
CA GLU A 57 -11.43 -5.08 -5.77
C GLU A 57 -10.27 -4.25 -5.23
N SER A 58 -10.07 -4.28 -3.90
CA SER A 58 -8.98 -3.56 -3.23
C SER A 58 -7.59 -4.11 -3.59
N VAL A 59 -7.48 -5.39 -3.98
CA VAL A 59 -6.22 -6.04 -4.37
C VAL A 59 -5.98 -6.05 -5.88
N LYS A 60 -6.89 -5.48 -6.68
CA LYS A 60 -6.66 -5.38 -8.12
C LYS A 60 -5.50 -4.45 -8.42
N TYR A 61 -4.71 -4.86 -9.40
CA TYR A 61 -3.52 -4.15 -9.82
C TYR A 61 -3.77 -2.67 -10.14
N GLU A 62 -4.84 -2.36 -10.86
CA GLU A 62 -5.21 -0.98 -11.22
C GLU A 62 -5.55 -0.14 -9.98
N THR A 63 -6.30 -0.70 -9.04
CA THR A 63 -6.64 -0.07 -7.75
C THR A 63 -5.38 0.24 -6.95
N ILE A 64 -4.48 -0.73 -6.82
CA ILE A 64 -3.20 -0.59 -6.11
C ILE A 64 -2.34 0.49 -6.78
N LYS A 65 -2.20 0.44 -8.11
CA LYS A 65 -1.42 1.43 -8.88
C LYS A 65 -1.95 2.85 -8.64
N LYS A 66 -3.27 3.05 -8.72
CA LYS A 66 -3.91 4.35 -8.47
C LYS A 66 -3.63 4.85 -7.04
N GLN A 67 -3.69 3.97 -6.04
CA GLN A 67 -3.35 4.32 -4.66
C GLN A 67 -1.88 4.75 -4.52
N ILE A 68 -0.96 4.04 -5.19
CA ILE A 68 0.46 4.39 -5.18
C ILE A 68 0.71 5.73 -5.88
N GLU A 69 0.08 6.02 -7.01
CA GLU A 69 0.23 7.30 -7.72
C GLU A 69 -0.28 8.47 -6.87
N MET A 70 -1.39 8.30 -6.15
CA MET A 70 -1.89 9.29 -5.20
C MET A 70 -0.91 9.50 -4.04
N ARG A 71 -0.37 8.40 -3.48
CA ARG A 71 0.64 8.46 -2.41
C ARG A 71 1.92 9.14 -2.89
N LEU A 72 2.38 8.83 -4.09
CA LEU A 72 3.56 9.41 -4.70
C LEU A 72 3.39 10.92 -4.92
N THR A 73 2.24 11.34 -5.44
CA THR A 73 1.89 12.76 -5.59
C THR A 73 1.89 13.47 -4.24
N SER A 74 1.41 12.83 -3.18
CA SER A 74 1.45 13.38 -1.83
C SER A 74 2.87 13.48 -1.26
N LEU A 75 3.75 12.53 -1.55
CA LEU A 75 5.14 12.52 -1.07
C LEU A 75 6.01 13.55 -1.81
N LEU A 76 5.68 13.86 -3.06
CA LEU A 76 6.40 14.84 -3.88
C LEU A 76 5.94 16.29 -3.63
N ARG A 77 4.77 16.49 -3.01
CA ARG A 77 4.28 17.83 -2.67
C ARG A 77 4.99 18.38 -1.43
N PRO A 78 5.55 19.60 -1.46
CA PRO A 78 6.00 20.27 -0.24
C PRO A 78 4.78 20.60 0.63
N SER A 79 4.92 20.44 1.93
CA SER A 79 3.93 20.64 3.02
C SER A 79 3.04 19.43 3.37
N LEU A 80 3.22 19.01 4.62
CA LEU A 80 2.36 18.12 5.39
C LEU A 80 0.90 18.60 5.30
N ARG A 81 0.07 17.88 4.55
CA ARG A 81 -1.38 17.94 4.70
C ARG A 81 -1.90 16.53 4.99
N PRO A 82 -2.93 16.40 5.84
CA PRO A 82 -3.47 15.09 6.20
C PRO A 82 -3.94 14.38 4.93
N VAL A 83 -3.31 13.26 4.62
CA VAL A 83 -3.76 12.38 3.54
C VAL A 83 -5.10 11.79 3.98
N VAL A 84 -6.18 12.24 3.33
CA VAL A 84 -7.52 11.71 3.52
C VAL A 84 -7.51 10.25 3.08
N ASN A 85 -7.66 9.33 4.03
CA ASN A 85 -7.86 7.91 3.79
C ASN A 85 -9.23 7.71 3.11
N ALA A 86 -9.27 7.81 1.79
CA ALA A 86 -10.44 7.50 0.98
C ALA A 86 -10.80 6.00 0.94
N THR A 87 -10.13 5.17 1.74
CA THR A 87 -10.36 3.71 1.87
C THR A 87 -10.90 3.31 3.25
N GLY A 88 -11.16 4.25 4.16
CA GLY A 88 -11.74 3.95 5.48
C GLY A 88 -10.81 3.19 6.44
N VAL A 89 -9.56 2.95 6.07
CA VAL A 89 -8.58 2.26 6.93
C VAL A 89 -7.77 3.30 7.70
N VAL A 90 -8.11 3.49 8.97
CA VAL A 90 -7.33 4.32 9.91
C VAL A 90 -6.03 3.58 10.22
N ILE A 91 -5.00 3.79 9.41
CA ILE A 91 -3.65 3.34 9.74
C ILE A 91 -2.90 4.55 10.26
N HIS A 92 -2.71 4.56 11.58
CA HIS A 92 -1.77 5.44 12.24
C HIS A 92 -0.45 5.42 11.46
N THR A 93 0.09 6.61 11.21
CA THR A 93 1.37 6.89 10.58
C THR A 93 2.46 5.89 10.98
N ASN A 94 2.66 4.84 10.17
CA ASN A 94 3.83 3.97 10.24
C ASN A 94 5.00 4.58 9.43
N LEU A 95 5.19 5.90 9.54
CA LEU A 95 6.41 6.64 9.16
C LEU A 95 7.64 6.22 10.00
N GLY A 96 7.67 4.99 10.51
CA GLY A 96 8.63 4.47 11.47
C GLY A 96 8.81 2.96 11.48
N ARG A 97 8.28 2.19 10.51
CA ARG A 97 8.54 0.74 10.45
C ARG A 97 9.37 0.37 9.22
N SER A 98 10.67 0.65 9.32
CA SER A 98 11.68 -0.22 8.72
C SER A 98 12.61 -0.66 9.85
N LEU A 99 12.15 -1.60 10.67
CA LEU A 99 13.07 -2.50 11.34
C LEU A 99 13.37 -3.59 10.30
N LEU A 100 14.49 -3.42 9.60
CA LEU A 100 15.15 -4.51 8.88
C LEU A 100 15.43 -5.62 9.90
N PRO A 101 14.83 -6.82 9.78
CA PRO A 101 15.36 -7.98 10.47
C PRO A 101 16.68 -8.37 9.79
N LYS A 102 17.68 -8.68 10.61
CA LYS A 102 18.99 -9.20 10.21
C LYS A 102 18.84 -10.58 9.56
#